data_AF-A0A6B3ENH7-F1
#
_entry.id   AF-A0A6B3ENH7-F1
#
_cell.length_a   1.000
_cell.length_b   1.000
_cell.length_c   1.000
_cell.angle_alpha   90.00
_cell.angle_beta   90.00
_cell.angle_gamma   90.00
#
_symmetry.space_group_name_H-M   'P 1'
#
loop_
_entity.id
_entity.type
_entity.pdbx_description
1 polymer ?
#
loop_
_entity_poly.entity_id
_entity_poly.type
_entity_poly.pdbx_seq_one_letter_code
_entity_poly.pdbx_strand_id
1 'polypeptide(L)'
;MSCLIVQSDKTLLLEVDHERADACRRAIAPFAELERAPEHIHTYRITPLGLWNARAAGHDAEQVVDALVEYSRYPVPHALLVDIAET
;
A
#
# COMPACT_ATOMS: atom_id res chain seq x y z
N MET A 1 5.48 -8.91 -12.91
CA MET A 1 5.08 -7.56 -13.35
C MET A 1 4.31 -6.90 -12.21
N SER A 2 5.06 -6.18 -11.38
CA SER A 2 4.65 -5.61 -10.09
C SER A 2 5.23 -4.20 -10.02
N CYS A 3 4.45 -3.26 -9.48
CA CYS A 3 4.73 -1.82 -9.54
C CYS A 3 4.94 -1.16 -8.18
N LEU A 4 4.90 -1.95 -7.10
CA LEU A 4 5.00 -1.43 -5.74
C LEU A 4 6.23 -1.99 -5.04
N ILE A 5 6.91 -1.16 -4.26
CA ILE A 5 7.88 -1.60 -3.26
C ILE A 5 7.32 -1.24 -1.89
N VAL A 6 7.20 -2.24 -1.03
CA VAL A 6 6.68 -2.10 0.33
C VAL A 6 7.83 -2.12 1.32
N GLN A 7 7.94 -1.07 2.14
CA GLN A 7 9.00 -0.93 3.14
C GLN A 7 8.46 -1.19 4.54
N SER A 8 9.34 -1.61 5.45
CA SER A 8 8.96 -1.94 6.84
C SER A 8 8.52 -0.73 7.67
N ASP A 9 8.86 0.48 7.22
CA ASP A 9 8.53 1.76 7.87
C ASP A 9 7.21 2.37 7.37
N LYS A 10 6.33 1.54 6.78
CA LYS A 10 5.02 1.92 6.21
C LYS A 10 5.10 2.76 4.93
N THR A 11 6.29 2.91 4.34
CA THR A 11 6.46 3.58 3.05
C THR A 11 6.13 2.64 1.90
N LEU A 12 5.39 3.14 0.92
CA LEU A 12 5.10 2.47 -0.35
C LEU A 12 5.68 3.31 -1.49
N LEU A 13 6.47 2.70 -2.36
CA LEU A 13 7.03 3.33 -3.54
C LEU A 13 6.35 2.76 -4.78
N LEU A 14 5.54 3.56 -5.46
CA LEU A 14 4.76 3.18 -6.63
C LEU A 14 5.45 3.69 -7.91
N GLU A 15 5.84 2.77 -8.79
CA GLU A 15 6.30 3.06 -10.15
C GLU A 15 5.11 3.45 -11.03
N VAL A 16 5.02 4.73 -11.43
CA VAL A 16 3.84 5.25 -12.14
C VAL A 16 3.83 4.96 -13.63
N ASP A 17 4.99 4.73 -14.23
CA ASP A 17 5.11 4.37 -15.65
C ASP A 17 4.74 2.89 -15.92
N HIS A 18 4.47 2.11 -14.87
CA HIS A 18 4.11 0.70 -14.98
C HIS A 18 2.63 0.55 -15.35
N GLU A 19 2.29 -0.41 -16.23
CA GLU A 19 0.91 -0.63 -16.73
C GLU A 19 -0.14 -0.85 -15.61
N ARG A 20 0.28 -1.46 -14.50
CA ARG A 20 -0.55 -1.73 -13.30
C ARG A 20 -0.62 -0.57 -12.31
N ALA A 21 0.07 0.56 -12.56
CA ALA A 21 0.20 1.65 -11.59
C ALA A 21 -1.14 2.22 -11.16
N ASP A 22 -2.06 2.46 -12.10
CA ASP A 22 -3.39 2.99 -11.80
C ASP A 22 -4.23 2.02 -10.95
N ALA A 23 -4.12 0.72 -11.21
CA ALA A 23 -4.82 -0.30 -10.43
C ALA A 23 -4.23 -0.37 -9.01
N CYS A 24 -2.91 -0.40 -8.89
CA CYS A 24 -2.22 -0.36 -7.60
C CYS A 24 -2.57 0.89 -6.81
N ARG A 25 -2.61 2.06 -7.45
CA ARG A 25 -2.96 3.33 -6.80
C ARG A 25 -4.36 3.28 -6.19
N ARG A 26 -5.34 2.72 -6.92
CA ARG A 26 -6.70 2.53 -6.40
C ARG A 26 -6.75 1.53 -5.25
N ALA A 27 -5.96 0.47 -5.32
CA ALA A 27 -5.92 -0.56 -4.29
C ALA A 27 -5.36 -0.05 -2.95
N ILE A 28 -4.35 0.84 -2.98
CA ILE A 28 -3.72 1.36 -1.75
C ILE A 28 -4.40 2.62 -1.20
N ALA A 29 -5.16 3.36 -2.02
CA ALA A 29 -5.81 4.62 -1.63
C ALA A 29 -6.70 4.55 -0.38
N PRO A 30 -7.40 3.45 -0.07
CA PRO A 30 -8.21 3.37 1.15
C PRO A 30 -7.41 3.46 2.45
N PHE A 31 -6.15 3.01 2.44
CA PHE A 31 -5.35 2.85 3.65
C PHE A 31 -3.98 3.55 3.62
N ALA A 32 -3.60 4.14 2.49
CA ALA A 32 -2.34 4.85 2.32
C ALA A 32 -2.54 6.27 1.76
N GLU A 33 -1.79 7.22 2.30
CA GLU A 33 -1.84 8.63 1.93
C GLU A 33 -0.66 8.99 1.01
N LEU A 34 -0.91 9.82 -0.01
CA LEU A 34 0.13 10.30 -0.91
C LEU A 34 1.00 11.35 -0.21
N GLU A 35 2.30 11.10 -0.10
CA GLU A 35 3.26 12.06 0.46
C GLU A 35 3.94 12.90 -0.63
N ARG A 36 4.36 12.25 -1.72
CA ARG A 36 5.13 12.87 -2.81
C ARG A 36 4.78 12.24 -4.15
N ALA A 37 4.67 13.06 -5.19
CA ALA A 37 4.37 12.61 -6.55
C ALA A 37 5.34 13.19 -7.60
N PRO A 38 6.63 12.82 -7.57
CA PRO A 38 7.56 13.10 -8.67
C PRO A 38 7.25 12.20 -9.88
N GLU A 39 7.87 12.51 -11.01
CA GLU A 39 7.54 11.95 -12.34
C GLU A 39 7.47 10.42 -12.41
N HIS A 40 8.38 9.69 -11.76
CA HIS A 40 8.48 8.23 -11.94
C HIS A 40 8.06 7.40 -10.72
N ILE A 41 8.19 7.94 -9.50
CA ILE A 41 7.96 7.18 -8.26
C ILE A 41 7.11 7.99 -7.31
N HIS A 42 5.85 7.62 -7.16
CA HIS A 42 5.01 8.19 -6.11
C HIS A 42 5.33 7.53 -4.76
N THR A 43 5.43 8.34 -3.72
CA THR A 43 5.61 7.89 -2.33
C THR A 43 4.28 7.96 -1.60
N TYR A 44 3.83 6.85 -1.05
CA TYR A 44 2.67 6.78 -0.16
C TYR A 44 3.09 6.30 1.24
N ARG A 45 2.27 6.60 2.24
CA ARG A 45 2.43 6.16 3.63
C ARG A 45 1.18 5.44 4.10
N ILE A 46 1.31 4.23 4.63
CA ILE A 46 0.22 3.59 5.38
C ILE A 46 0.07 4.36 6.71
N THR A 47 -1.13 4.86 6.99
CA THR A 47 -1.41 5.62 8.21
C THR A 47 -2.42 4.88 9.10
N PRO A 48 -2.38 5.04 10.44
CA PRO A 48 -3.39 4.46 11.33
C PRO A 48 -4.81 4.94 10.99
N LEU A 49 -4.95 6.22 10.61
CA LEU A 49 -6.24 6.77 10.17
C LEU A 49 -6.69 6.14 8.86
N GLY A 50 -5.79 5.92 7.91
CA GLY A 50 -6.07 5.20 6.67
C GLY A 50 -6.57 3.78 6.93
N LEU A 51 -5.86 3.01 7.78
CA LEU A 51 -6.30 1.66 8.16
C LEU A 51 -7.67 1.66 8.86
N TRP A 52 -7.89 2.61 9.76
CA TRP A 52 -9.20 2.76 10.42
C TRP A 52 -10.31 3.13 9.43
N ASN A 53 -10.05 4.05 8.49
CA ASN A 53 -11.00 4.45 7.44
C ASN A 53 -11.32 3.29 6.50
N ALA A 54 -10.29 2.53 6.09
CA ALA A 54 -10.46 1.33 5.27
C ALA A 54 -11.37 0.32 5.97
N ARG A 55 -11.11 0.06 7.27
CA ARG A 55 -11.95 -0.80 8.11
C ARG A 55 -13.38 -0.30 8.23
N ALA A 56 -13.58 0.99 8.46
CA ALA A 56 -14.90 1.60 8.52
C ALA A 56 -15.67 1.51 7.18
N ALA A 57 -14.94 1.49 6.05
CA ALA A 57 -15.49 1.31 4.71
C ALA A 57 -15.72 -0.17 4.32
N GLY A 58 -15.43 -1.12 5.23
CA GLY A 58 -15.63 -2.55 5.00
C GLY A 58 -14.42 -3.28 4.42
N HIS A 59 -13.24 -2.63 4.39
CA HIS A 59 -11.98 -3.29 4.07
C HIS A 59 -11.35 -3.90 5.32
N ASP A 60 -11.27 -5.23 5.37
CA ASP A 60 -10.58 -5.92 6.45
C ASP A 60 -9.05 -5.94 6.25
N ALA A 61 -8.33 -6.40 7.28
CA ALA A 61 -6.88 -6.50 7.24
C ALA A 61 -6.38 -7.46 6.15
N GLU A 62 -7.15 -8.50 5.81
CA GLU A 62 -6.81 -9.45 4.75
C GLU A 62 -6.78 -8.75 3.39
N GLN A 63 -7.79 -7.93 3.07
CA GLN A 63 -7.82 -7.14 1.84
C GLN A 63 -6.66 -6.14 1.73
N VAL A 64 -6.24 -5.53 2.84
CA VAL A 64 -5.07 -4.64 2.86
C VAL A 64 -3.79 -5.44 2.55
N VAL A 65 -3.62 -6.59 3.21
CA VAL A 65 -2.47 -7.48 3.00
C VAL A 65 -2.44 -8.00 1.57
N ASP A 66 -3.58 -8.44 1.03
CA ASP A 66 -3.73 -8.92 -0.33
C ASP A 66 -3.31 -7.86 -1.35
N ALA A 67 -3.75 -6.61 -1.18
CA ALA A 67 -3.32 -5.51 -2.05
C ALA A 67 -1.80 -5.31 -2.00
N LEU A 68 -1.18 -5.36 -0.82
CA LEU A 68 0.28 -5.23 -0.71
C LEU A 68 1.00 -6.39 -1.38
N VAL A 69 0.55 -7.64 -1.16
CA VAL A 69 1.17 -8.84 -1.72
C VAL A 69 0.99 -8.90 -3.25
N GLU A 70 -0.17 -8.52 -3.76
CA GLU A 70 -0.52 -8.59 -5.19
C GLU A 70 0.35 -7.65 -6.04
N TYR A 71 0.60 -6.43 -5.55
CA TYR A 71 1.30 -5.39 -6.31
C TYR A 71 2.78 -5.27 -5.96
N SER A 72 3.25 -5.86 -4.85
CA SER A 72 4.64 -5.75 -4.41
C SER A 72 5.59 -6.54 -5.30
N ARG A 73 6.73 -5.91 -5.62
CA ARG A 73 7.85 -6.54 -6.32
C ARG A 73 8.68 -7.45 -5.42
N TYR A 74 8.67 -7.20 -4.11
CA TYR A 74 9.39 -7.99 -3.13
C TYR A 74 8.44 -8.55 -2.08
N PRO A 75 8.80 -9.61 -1.35
CA PRO A 75 8.01 -10.07 -0.22
C PRO A 75 7.71 -8.92 0.75
N VAL A 76 6.44 -8.80 1.16
CA VAL A 76 6.02 -7.76 2.10
C VAL A 76 6.69 -8.04 3.46
N PRO A 77 7.31 -7.04 4.11
CA PRO A 77 7.95 -7.23 5.41
C PRO A 77 6.97 -7.79 6.45
N HIS A 78 7.32 -8.91 7.09
CA HIS A 78 6.44 -9.57 8.06
C HIS A 78 6.01 -8.66 9.22
N ALA A 79 6.93 -7.81 9.72
CA ALA A 79 6.61 -6.85 10.77
C ALA A 79 5.47 -5.88 10.38
N LEU A 80 5.39 -5.50 9.10
CA LEU A 80 4.30 -4.65 8.60
C LEU A 80 2.98 -5.42 8.55
N LEU A 81 3.01 -6.69 8.15
CA LEU A 81 1.81 -7.55 8.12
C LEU A 81 1.21 -7.72 9.52
N VAL A 82 2.05 -7.92 10.53
CA VAL A 82 1.62 -8.01 11.94
C VAL A 82 1.00 -6.69 12.40
N ASP A 83 1.66 -5.57 12.14
CA ASP A 83 1.17 -4.23 12.52
C ASP A 83 -0.19 -3.90 11.88
N ILE A 84 -0.42 -4.28 10.62
CA ILE A 84 -1.71 -4.10 9.94
C ILE A 84 -2.79 -4.97 10.59
N ALA A 85 -2.48 -6.21 10.95
CA ALA A 85 -3.44 -7.13 11.58
C ALA A 85 -3.84 -6.72 13.01
N GLU A 86 -2.99 -5.97 13.70
CA GLU A 86 -3.23 -5.49 15.07
C GLU A 86 -3.97 -4.14 15.16
N THR A 87 -4.21 -3.46 14.02
CA THR A 87 -4.89 -2.15 13.94
C THR A 87 -6.41 -2.29 13.69
#